data_AF-A0A1Z5RPT7-F1
#
_entry.id   AF-A0A1Z5RPT7-F1
#
_cell.length_a   1.000
_cell.length_b   1.000
_cell.length_c   1.000
_cell.angle_alpha   90.00
_cell.angle_beta   90.00
_cell.angle_gamma   90.00
#
_symmetry.space_group_name_H-M   'P 1'
#
loop_
_entity.id
_entity.type
_entity.pdbx_description
1 polymer ?
#
loop_
_entity_poly.entity_id
_entity_poly.type
_entity_poly.pdbx_seq_one_letter_code
_entity_poly.pdbx_strand_id
1 'polypeptide(L)'
;MAYYIKSSAMVPVLLLAVLAIAPVLAIATTSAINATCTALDAQHYDHPYAYCVGVLSGDSAAAAATDERGVAAAAINIAAHKAAATVSVVTYLVDELSLCSKYYGRMVESLTAVLADFHAGRFDDAALAKARSASEVPNDCDVILLQGSAKKNPFSQENIDNGRLSGLARDITALVANKGPS
;
A
#
# COMPACT_ATOMS: atom_id res chain seq x y z
N MET A 1 -85.90 -24.08 2.41
CA MET A 1 -84.79 -24.67 1.64
C MET A 1 -83.95 -25.48 2.62
N ALA A 2 -84.24 -26.77 2.85
CA ALA A 2 -83.89 -27.94 2.03
C ALA A 2 -82.39 -28.32 2.11
N TYR A 3 -82.12 -29.31 2.97
CA TYR A 3 -81.06 -30.33 3.04
C TYR A 3 -79.88 -30.35 2.04
N TYR A 4 -78.65 -30.67 2.50
CA TYR A 4 -78.11 -32.05 2.50
C TYR A 4 -76.69 -32.16 3.10
N ILE A 5 -76.47 -33.16 3.96
CA ILE A 5 -75.15 -33.72 4.33
C ILE A 5 -74.86 -34.88 3.36
N LYS A 6 -73.64 -34.99 2.82
CA LYS A 6 -73.08 -36.31 2.44
C LYS A 6 -71.55 -36.31 2.40
N SER A 7 -70.95 -37.13 3.27
CA SER A 7 -69.57 -37.63 3.17
C SER A 7 -69.35 -38.39 1.87
N SER A 8 -68.14 -38.29 1.31
CA SER A 8 -67.32 -39.46 0.95
C SER A 8 -65.89 -39.04 0.61
N ALA A 9 -64.94 -39.82 1.12
CA ALA A 9 -63.50 -39.62 1.07
C ALA A 9 -62.89 -39.78 -0.32
N MET A 10 -61.75 -39.12 -0.57
CA MET A 10 -60.58 -39.69 -1.27
C MET A 10 -59.39 -38.71 -1.18
N VAL A 11 -58.36 -39.11 -0.43
CA VAL A 11 -56.98 -38.58 -0.55
C VAL A 11 -56.32 -39.33 -1.71
N PRO A 12 -55.61 -38.65 -2.62
CA PRO A 12 -54.17 -38.87 -2.69
C PRO A 12 -53.37 -37.57 -2.96
N VAL A 13 -52.33 -37.31 -2.16
CA VAL A 13 -50.90 -37.44 -2.53
C VAL A 13 -50.35 -36.28 -3.36
N LEU A 14 -49.42 -35.56 -2.73
CA LEU A 14 -48.24 -34.83 -3.23
C LEU A 14 -48.18 -34.44 -4.72
N LEU A 15 -47.87 -33.16 -4.97
CA LEU A 15 -46.55 -32.78 -5.53
C LEU A 15 -46.33 -31.27 -5.37
N LEU A 16 -45.53 -30.87 -4.37
CA LEU A 16 -44.91 -29.55 -4.29
C LEU A 16 -43.84 -29.48 -5.40
N ALA A 17 -44.11 -28.72 -6.46
CA ALA A 17 -43.08 -28.33 -7.41
C ALA A 17 -42.20 -27.24 -6.78
N VAL A 18 -41.16 -27.68 -6.07
CA VAL A 18 -40.05 -26.79 -5.67
C VAL A 18 -39.25 -26.50 -6.95
N LEU A 19 -39.27 -25.25 -7.40
CA LEU A 19 -38.33 -24.72 -8.38
C LEU A 19 -36.90 -24.88 -7.82
N ALA A 20 -36.25 -25.99 -8.13
CA ALA A 20 -34.81 -26.11 -8.05
C ALA A 20 -34.22 -25.37 -9.25
N ILE A 21 -34.11 -24.05 -9.15
CA ILE A 21 -33.19 -23.31 -10.01
C ILE A 21 -31.80 -23.60 -9.46
N ALA A 22 -31.05 -24.35 -10.26
CA ALA A 22 -29.88 -25.11 -9.85
C ALA A 22 -28.70 -24.24 -9.35
N PRO A 23 -27.76 -24.82 -8.57
CA PRO A 23 -26.46 -24.21 -8.22
C PRO A 23 -25.47 -24.09 -9.41
N VAL A 24 -25.96 -24.05 -10.65
CA VAL A 24 -25.15 -24.11 -11.89
C VAL A 24 -24.31 -22.86 -12.12
N LEU A 25 -24.66 -21.73 -11.50
CA LEU A 25 -23.90 -20.49 -11.61
C LEU A 25 -22.50 -20.56 -10.99
N ALA A 26 -22.27 -21.38 -9.97
CA ALA A 26 -20.94 -21.52 -9.35
C ALA A 26 -20.00 -22.48 -10.12
N ILE A 27 -20.56 -23.41 -10.89
CA ILE A 27 -19.80 -24.44 -11.60
C ILE A 27 -19.20 -23.88 -12.90
N ALA A 28 -19.94 -22.98 -13.58
CA ALA A 28 -19.50 -22.37 -14.85
C ALA A 28 -18.39 -21.31 -14.67
N THR A 29 -18.32 -20.65 -13.52
CA THR A 29 -17.31 -19.61 -13.27
C THR A 29 -15.95 -20.17 -12.86
N THR A 30 -15.97 -21.30 -12.15
CA THR A 30 -14.75 -22.03 -11.79
C THR A 30 -14.14 -22.73 -13.01
N SER A 31 -14.94 -23.06 -14.03
CA SER A 31 -14.46 -23.75 -15.23
C SER A 31 -13.71 -22.83 -16.20
N ALA A 32 -14.16 -21.59 -16.41
CA ALA A 32 -13.51 -20.65 -17.33
C ALA A 32 -12.11 -20.24 -16.84
N ILE A 33 -11.96 -19.94 -15.55
CA ILE A 33 -10.65 -19.66 -14.92
C ILE A 33 -9.75 -20.90 -15.02
N ASN A 34 -10.25 -22.07 -14.62
CA ASN A 34 -9.44 -23.30 -14.64
C ASN A 34 -8.98 -23.66 -16.06
N ALA A 35 -9.86 -23.59 -17.05
CA ALA A 35 -9.53 -23.84 -18.46
C ALA A 35 -8.48 -22.86 -18.97
N THR A 36 -8.66 -21.57 -18.71
CA THR A 36 -7.70 -20.52 -19.10
C THR A 36 -6.34 -20.77 -18.46
N CYS A 37 -6.28 -20.98 -17.15
CA CYS A 37 -5.01 -21.17 -16.45
C CYS A 37 -4.32 -22.49 -16.82
N THR A 38 -5.08 -23.57 -17.08
CA THR A 38 -4.52 -24.84 -17.57
C THR A 38 -3.91 -24.66 -18.96
N ALA A 39 -4.58 -23.91 -19.85
CA ALA A 39 -4.06 -23.62 -21.19
C ALA A 39 -2.79 -22.78 -21.13
N LEU A 40 -2.70 -21.81 -20.22
CA LEU A 40 -1.50 -21.00 -20.03
C LEU A 40 -0.31 -21.83 -19.49
N ASP A 41 -0.57 -22.70 -18.53
CA ASP A 41 0.43 -23.60 -17.93
C ASP A 41 0.98 -24.59 -18.97
N ALA A 42 0.10 -25.19 -19.78
CA ALA A 42 0.49 -26.07 -20.87
C ALA A 42 1.35 -25.37 -21.94
N GLN A 43 1.15 -24.07 -22.15
CA GLN A 43 1.94 -23.26 -23.08
C GLN A 43 3.27 -22.76 -22.49
N HIS A 44 3.60 -23.11 -21.24
CA HIS A 44 4.83 -22.68 -20.56
C HIS A 44 5.02 -21.15 -20.53
N TYR A 45 3.93 -20.40 -20.40
CA TYR A 45 4.07 -18.98 -20.04
C TYR A 45 4.69 -18.86 -18.64
N ASP A 46 5.34 -17.72 -18.37
CA ASP A 46 6.04 -17.41 -17.10
C ASP A 46 5.10 -17.29 -15.88
N HIS A 47 3.88 -17.81 -15.96
CA HIS A 47 2.84 -17.67 -14.96
C HIS A 47 2.39 -19.06 -14.50
N PRO A 48 2.84 -19.51 -13.31
CA PRO A 48 2.41 -20.78 -12.76
C PRO A 48 0.88 -20.85 -12.68
N TYR A 49 0.28 -22.01 -12.96
CA TYR A 49 -1.17 -22.23 -12.82
C TYR A 49 -1.75 -21.66 -11.51
N ALA A 50 -1.07 -21.92 -10.38
CA ALA A 50 -1.50 -21.45 -9.06
C ALA A 50 -1.54 -19.92 -8.94
N TYR A 51 -0.61 -19.21 -9.60
CA TYR A 51 -0.62 -17.75 -9.65
C TYR A 51 -1.82 -17.24 -10.47
N CYS A 52 -2.05 -17.82 -11.66
CA CYS A 52 -3.17 -17.45 -12.53
C CYS A 52 -4.51 -17.62 -11.81
N VAL A 53 -4.75 -18.79 -11.21
CA VAL A 53 -5.99 -19.05 -10.45
C VAL A 53 -6.10 -18.11 -9.26
N GLY A 54 -5.01 -17.91 -8.49
CA GLY A 54 -5.02 -17.04 -7.31
C GLY A 54 -5.39 -15.59 -7.65
N VAL A 55 -4.85 -15.04 -8.75
CA VAL A 55 -5.18 -13.69 -9.21
C VAL A 55 -6.63 -13.59 -9.66
N LEU A 56 -7.08 -14.51 -10.50
CA LEU A 56 -8.41 -14.44 -11.11
C LEU A 56 -9.53 -14.78 -10.12
N SER A 57 -9.35 -15.79 -9.27
CA SER A 57 -10.36 -16.15 -8.25
C SER A 57 -10.49 -15.10 -7.14
N GLY A 58 -9.48 -14.23 -6.96
CA GLY A 58 -9.54 -13.11 -6.03
C GLY A 58 -10.32 -11.90 -6.54
N ASP A 59 -10.67 -11.86 -7.83
CA ASP A 59 -11.43 -10.79 -8.45
C ASP A 59 -12.86 -11.23 -8.76
N SER A 60 -13.85 -10.42 -8.35
CA SER A 60 -15.26 -10.79 -8.48
C SER A 60 -15.76 -10.80 -9.92
N ALA A 61 -15.18 -9.99 -10.82
CA ALA A 61 -15.57 -9.97 -12.23
C ALA A 61 -14.99 -11.19 -12.96
N ALA A 62 -13.73 -11.53 -12.69
CA ALA A 62 -13.12 -12.77 -13.18
C ALA A 62 -13.86 -14.01 -12.65
N ALA A 63 -14.17 -14.04 -11.35
CA ALA A 63 -14.92 -15.12 -10.71
C ALA A 63 -16.40 -15.20 -11.12
N ALA A 64 -16.93 -14.20 -11.85
CA ALA A 64 -18.27 -14.23 -12.43
C ALA A 64 -18.26 -14.51 -13.94
N ALA A 65 -17.08 -14.51 -14.57
CA ALA A 65 -16.95 -14.72 -16.00
C ALA A 65 -17.35 -16.15 -16.39
N THR A 66 -18.14 -16.28 -17.45
CA THR A 66 -18.57 -17.59 -17.97
C THR A 66 -17.77 -18.04 -19.20
N ASP A 67 -16.87 -17.19 -19.71
CA ASP A 67 -16.02 -17.48 -20.86
C ASP A 67 -14.64 -16.82 -20.75
N GLU A 68 -13.73 -17.22 -21.64
CA GLU A 68 -12.34 -16.74 -21.68
C GLU A 68 -12.25 -15.24 -21.97
N ARG A 69 -13.20 -14.67 -22.71
CA ARG A 69 -13.22 -13.24 -23.03
C ARG A 69 -13.51 -12.42 -21.77
N GLY A 70 -14.44 -12.87 -20.93
CA GLY A 70 -14.74 -12.27 -19.63
C GLY A 70 -13.54 -12.39 -18.69
N VAL A 71 -12.89 -13.56 -18.64
CA VAL A 71 -11.66 -13.78 -17.86
C VAL A 71 -10.54 -12.83 -18.32
N ALA A 72 -10.33 -12.69 -19.63
CA ALA A 72 -9.33 -11.79 -20.20
C ALA A 72 -9.62 -10.32 -19.89
N ALA A 73 -10.88 -9.87 -20.03
CA ALA A 73 -11.28 -8.52 -19.69
C ALA A 73 -11.03 -8.21 -18.21
N ALA A 74 -11.36 -9.15 -17.32
CA ALA A 74 -11.09 -9.02 -15.89
C ALA A 74 -9.58 -8.98 -15.60
N ALA A 75 -8.78 -9.86 -16.22
CA ALA A 75 -7.33 -9.86 -16.09
C ALA A 75 -6.70 -8.51 -16.49
N ILE A 76 -7.14 -7.95 -17.62
CA ILE A 76 -6.72 -6.61 -18.08
C ILE A 76 -7.11 -5.54 -17.06
N ASN A 77 -8.33 -5.59 -16.54
CA ASN A 77 -8.79 -4.62 -15.55
C ASN A 77 -7.99 -4.71 -14.23
N ILE A 78 -7.71 -5.93 -13.74
CA ILE A 78 -6.85 -6.16 -12.57
C ILE A 78 -5.46 -5.57 -12.81
N ALA A 79 -4.86 -5.83 -13.97
CA ALA A 79 -3.55 -5.31 -14.33
C ALA A 79 -3.56 -3.76 -14.39
N ALA A 80 -4.57 -3.17 -15.02
CA ALA A 80 -4.73 -1.72 -15.10
C ALA A 80 -4.89 -1.08 -13.72
N HIS A 81 -5.70 -1.67 -12.83
CA HIS A 81 -5.87 -1.20 -11.45
C HIS A 81 -4.58 -1.28 -10.65
N LYS A 82 -3.84 -2.40 -10.76
CA LYS A 82 -2.53 -2.55 -10.10
C LYS A 82 -1.52 -1.53 -10.62
N ALA A 83 -1.45 -1.34 -11.93
CA ALA A 83 -0.58 -0.33 -12.54
C ALA A 83 -0.93 1.09 -12.07
N ALA A 84 -2.21 1.44 -12.05
CA ALA A 84 -2.67 2.72 -11.54
C ALA A 84 -2.33 2.92 -10.06
N ALA A 85 -2.50 1.89 -9.22
CA ALA A 85 -2.09 1.94 -7.81
C ALA A 85 -0.58 2.14 -7.66
N THR A 86 0.23 1.48 -8.49
CA THR A 86 1.69 1.69 -8.52
C THR A 86 2.05 3.11 -8.94
N VAL A 87 1.39 3.66 -9.96
CA VAL A 87 1.57 5.07 -10.36
C VAL A 87 1.28 6.00 -9.20
N SER A 88 0.19 5.79 -8.45
CA SER A 88 -0.11 6.60 -7.27
C SER A 88 0.99 6.52 -6.21
N VAL A 89 1.49 5.31 -5.90
CA VAL A 89 2.61 5.13 -4.95
C VAL A 89 3.86 5.88 -5.41
N VAL A 90 4.20 5.80 -6.70
CA VAL A 90 5.35 6.51 -7.26
C VAL A 90 5.18 8.02 -7.14
N THR A 91 4.00 8.55 -7.48
CA THR A 91 3.71 9.98 -7.36
C THR A 91 3.85 10.46 -5.91
N TYR A 92 3.22 9.76 -4.96
CA TYR A 92 3.35 10.11 -3.54
C TYR A 92 4.80 10.05 -3.06
N LEU A 93 5.55 9.04 -3.48
CA LEU A 93 6.95 8.90 -3.10
C LEU A 93 7.79 10.04 -3.65
N VAL A 94 7.56 10.48 -4.89
CA VAL A 94 8.26 11.63 -5.49
C VAL A 94 7.96 12.92 -4.72
N ASP A 95 6.71 13.15 -4.33
CA ASP A 95 6.32 14.33 -3.56
C ASP A 95 6.97 14.34 -2.16
N GLU A 96 6.92 13.20 -1.46
CA GLU A 96 7.52 13.00 -0.14
C GLU A 96 9.06 13.15 -0.21
N LEU A 97 9.71 12.56 -1.21
CA LEU A 97 11.14 12.72 -1.49
C LEU A 97 11.51 14.18 -1.78
N SER A 98 10.67 14.90 -2.53
CA SER A 98 10.89 16.30 -2.83
C SER A 98 10.81 17.18 -1.59
N LEU A 99 9.91 16.85 -0.65
CA LEU A 99 9.86 17.52 0.65
C LEU A 99 11.11 17.23 1.48
N CYS A 100 11.55 15.97 1.52
CA CYS A 100 12.78 15.57 2.19
C CYS A 100 14.02 16.24 1.61
N SER A 101 14.12 16.35 0.30
CA SER A 101 15.21 17.06 -0.37
C SER A 101 15.29 18.52 0.09
N LYS A 102 14.15 19.21 0.20
CA LYS A 102 14.10 20.58 0.75
C LYS A 102 14.55 20.63 2.22
N TYR A 103 14.17 19.64 3.02
CA TYR A 103 14.55 19.60 4.43
C TYR A 103 16.04 19.37 4.61
N TYR A 104 16.62 18.45 3.86
CA TYR A 104 18.07 18.23 3.82
C TYR A 104 18.83 19.44 3.28
N GLY A 105 18.29 20.17 2.28
CA GLY A 105 18.85 21.46 1.85
C GLY A 105 18.97 22.45 3.01
N ARG A 106 17.88 22.63 3.78
CA ARG A 106 17.88 23.49 4.98
C ARG A 106 18.79 22.98 6.08
N MET A 107 18.93 21.66 6.24
CA MET A 107 19.87 21.05 7.18
C MET A 107 21.31 21.42 6.83
N VAL A 108 21.70 21.31 5.56
CA VAL A 108 23.05 21.70 5.07
C VAL A 108 23.32 23.17 5.34
N GLU A 109 22.37 24.05 5.02
CA GLU A 109 22.48 25.49 5.31
C GLU A 109 22.63 25.75 6.81
N SER A 110 21.82 25.08 7.65
CA SER A 110 21.85 25.24 9.11
C SER A 110 23.18 24.77 9.71
N LEU A 111 23.70 23.62 9.28
CA LEU A 111 25.00 23.12 9.74
C LEU A 111 26.15 24.04 9.31
N THR A 112 26.08 24.61 8.11
CA THR A 112 27.06 25.60 7.63
C THR A 112 27.02 26.86 8.49
N ALA A 113 25.82 27.35 8.84
CA ALA A 113 25.65 28.49 9.72
C ALA A 113 26.16 28.21 11.15
N VAL A 114 25.88 27.02 11.70
CA VAL A 114 26.41 26.58 13.00
C VAL A 114 27.93 26.57 12.99
N LEU A 115 28.56 26.06 11.93
CA LEU A 115 30.02 26.05 11.80
C LEU A 115 30.60 27.48 11.75
N ALA A 116 29.94 28.40 11.05
CA ALA A 116 30.35 29.80 10.99
C ALA A 116 30.21 30.51 12.35
N ASP A 117 29.13 30.23 13.09
CA ASP A 117 28.93 30.72 14.47
C ASP A 117 30.00 30.16 15.40
N PHE A 118 30.29 28.85 15.31
CA PHE A 118 31.33 28.18 16.08
C PHE A 118 32.72 28.80 15.86
N HIS A 119 33.14 29.01 14.61
CA HIS A 119 34.43 29.62 14.30
C HIS A 119 34.56 31.07 14.78
N ALA A 120 33.44 31.78 14.86
CA ALA A 120 33.40 33.14 15.39
C ALA A 120 33.27 33.19 16.93
N GLY A 121 33.25 32.04 17.61
CA GLY A 121 33.03 31.95 19.05
C GLY A 121 31.62 32.39 19.49
N ARG A 122 30.65 32.39 18.58
CA ARG A 122 29.25 32.73 18.85
C ARG A 122 28.49 31.47 19.26
N PHE A 123 28.15 31.39 20.54
CA PHE A 123 27.46 30.24 21.13
C PHE A 123 26.11 30.62 21.75
N ASP A 124 25.43 31.59 21.14
CA ASP A 124 24.10 32.01 21.62
C ASP A 124 23.03 30.92 21.40
N ASP A 125 21.87 31.12 22.04
CA ASP A 125 20.74 30.20 21.92
C ASP A 125 20.29 30.01 20.46
N ALA A 126 20.48 31.03 19.61
CA ALA A 126 20.12 30.93 18.20
C ALA A 126 21.07 29.98 17.45
N ALA A 127 22.37 29.99 17.73
CA ALA A 127 23.33 29.03 17.17
C ALA A 127 23.01 27.59 17.62
N LEU A 128 22.70 27.39 18.90
CA LEU A 128 22.33 26.07 19.44
C LEU A 128 20.99 25.57 18.89
N ALA A 129 20.02 26.47 18.68
CA ALA A 129 18.74 26.13 18.06
C ALA A 129 18.90 25.68 16.61
N LYS A 130 19.80 26.28 15.82
CA LYS A 130 20.13 25.82 14.46
C LYS A 130 20.67 24.40 14.47
N ALA A 131 21.60 24.08 15.38
CA ALA A 131 22.17 22.74 15.49
C ALA A 131 21.13 21.69 15.90
N ARG A 132 20.21 22.04 16.82
CA ARG A 132 19.09 21.17 17.20
C ARG A 132 18.17 20.92 16.02
N SER A 133 17.71 21.96 15.34
CA SER A 133 16.80 21.82 14.20
C SER A 133 17.43 20.98 13.08
N ALA A 134 18.72 21.19 12.79
CA ALA A 134 19.45 20.36 11.84
C ALA A 134 19.46 18.87 12.23
N SER A 135 19.57 18.56 13.53
CA SER A 135 19.58 17.17 14.01
C SER A 135 18.24 16.43 13.95
N GLU A 136 17.14 17.17 13.80
CA GLU A 136 15.78 16.61 13.77
C GLU A 136 15.34 16.23 12.34
N VAL A 137 15.90 16.90 11.33
CA VAL A 137 15.54 16.71 9.91
C VAL A 137 15.52 15.25 9.45
N PRO A 138 16.50 14.39 9.79
CA PRO A 138 16.48 13.00 9.34
C PRO A 138 15.29 12.21 9.88
N ASN A 139 14.89 12.45 11.13
CA ASN A 139 13.71 11.82 11.74
C ASN A 139 12.41 12.37 11.13
N ASP A 140 12.33 13.66 10.86
CA ASP A 140 11.18 14.25 10.16
C ASP A 140 10.98 13.61 8.78
N CYS A 141 12.08 13.31 8.09
CA CYS A 141 12.05 12.59 6.83
C CYS A 141 11.59 11.14 6.95
N ASP A 142 12.07 10.41 7.96
CA ASP A 142 11.58 9.06 8.25
C ASP A 142 10.07 9.06 8.51
N VAL A 143 9.56 10.02 9.27
CA VAL A 143 8.13 10.18 9.54
C VAL A 143 7.36 10.41 8.24
N ILE A 144 7.80 11.37 7.40
CA ILE A 144 7.14 11.67 6.12
C ILE A 144 7.08 10.43 5.23
N LEU A 145 8.17 9.66 5.11
CA LEU A 145 8.26 8.55 4.18
C LEU A 145 7.58 7.28 4.68
N LEU A 146 7.56 7.04 5.99
CA LEU A 146 6.96 5.84 6.57
C LEU A 146 5.46 6.02 6.88
N GLN A 147 5.05 7.24 7.25
CA GLN A 147 3.67 7.56 7.60
C GLN A 147 2.94 8.30 6.49
N GLY A 148 3.65 8.71 5.43
CA GLY A 148 3.09 9.32 4.25
C GLY A 148 2.19 8.39 3.43
N SER A 149 1.70 8.91 2.32
CA SER A 149 0.82 8.18 1.42
C SER A 149 1.55 7.05 0.70
N ALA A 150 2.84 7.21 0.38
CA ALA A 150 3.61 6.14 -0.24
C ALA A 150 3.94 5.00 0.74
N LYS A 151 4.15 5.32 2.03
CA LYS A 151 4.59 4.38 3.08
C LYS A 151 5.85 3.61 2.68
N LYS A 152 6.79 4.31 2.05
CA LYS A 152 8.05 3.76 1.54
C LYS A 152 9.18 4.72 1.87
N ASN A 153 10.21 4.19 2.53
CA ASN A 153 11.43 4.92 2.81
C ASN A 153 12.61 4.25 2.11
N PRO A 154 13.09 4.81 0.98
CA PRO A 154 14.19 4.21 0.23
C PRO A 154 15.58 4.53 0.79
N PHE A 155 15.71 5.37 1.83
CA PHE A 155 16.98 5.83 2.38
C PHE A 155 16.96 5.96 3.92
N SER A 156 16.28 5.01 4.57
CA SER A 156 16.14 4.99 6.03
C SER A 156 17.50 4.87 6.73
N GLN A 157 18.45 4.16 6.12
CA GLN A 157 19.79 4.01 6.67
C GLN A 157 20.55 5.34 6.65
N GLU A 158 20.45 6.08 5.55
CA GLU A 158 21.01 7.41 5.41
C GLU A 158 20.39 8.40 6.40
N ASN A 159 19.08 8.30 6.69
CA ASN A 159 18.45 9.11 7.73
C ASN A 159 19.00 8.78 9.12
N ILE A 160 19.17 7.51 9.45
CA ILE A 160 19.78 7.08 10.72
C ILE A 160 21.20 7.65 10.87
N ASP A 161 22.02 7.54 9.82
CA ASP A 161 23.41 7.97 9.87
C ASP A 161 23.53 9.51 9.95
N ASN A 162 22.74 10.24 9.19
CA ASN A 162 22.66 11.70 9.28
C ASN A 162 22.15 12.16 10.65
N GLY A 163 21.17 11.47 11.23
CA GLY A 163 20.64 11.77 12.56
C GLY A 163 21.69 11.59 13.65
N ARG A 164 22.47 10.51 13.58
CA ARG A 164 23.58 10.24 14.51
C ARG A 164 24.68 11.30 14.39
N LEU A 165 25.11 11.62 13.18
CA LEU A 165 26.20 12.58 12.95
C LEU A 165 25.81 14.01 13.34
N SER A 166 24.64 14.47 12.94
CA SER A 166 24.13 15.80 13.27
C SER A 166 23.81 15.94 14.76
N GLY A 167 23.27 14.90 15.40
CA GLY A 167 23.10 14.83 16.86
C GLY A 167 24.43 14.95 17.60
N LEU A 168 25.45 14.19 17.17
CA LEU A 168 26.80 14.28 17.74
C LEU A 168 27.39 15.69 17.59
N ALA A 169 27.28 16.30 16.40
CA ALA A 169 27.78 17.66 16.15
C ALA A 169 27.09 18.70 17.05
N ARG A 170 25.77 18.60 17.22
CA ARG A 170 24.99 19.43 18.14
C ARG A 170 25.48 19.30 19.57
N ASP A 171 25.64 18.06 20.05
CA ASP A 171 26.00 17.79 21.44
C ASP A 171 27.43 18.27 21.76
N ILE A 172 28.38 18.09 20.84
CA ILE A 172 29.74 18.65 20.96
C ILE A 172 29.71 20.19 20.97
N THR A 173 28.93 20.80 20.09
CA THR A 173 28.80 22.27 20.02
C THR A 173 28.24 22.83 21.32
N ALA A 174 27.20 22.20 21.87
CA ALA A 174 26.62 22.56 23.16
C ALA A 174 27.61 22.37 24.33
N LEU A 175 28.41 21.29 24.30
CA LEU A 175 29.44 21.04 25.32
C LEU A 175 30.51 22.15 25.34
N VAL A 176 30.95 22.60 24.16
CA VAL A 176 31.92 23.69 24.04
C VAL A 176 31.32 25.00 24.53
N ALA A 177 30.08 25.32 24.11
CA ALA A 177 29.35 26.50 24.56
C ALA A 177 29.24 26.58 26.09
N ASN A 178 28.93 25.46 26.73
CA ASN A 178 28.72 25.37 28.19
C ASN A 178 30.02 25.45 29.01
N LYS A 179 31.19 25.15 28.42
CA LYS A 179 32.47 25.24 29.13
C LYS A 179 32.97 26.68 29.29
N GLY A 180 32.41 27.64 28.55
CA GLY A 180 32.89 29.02 28.50
C GLY A 180 34.27 29.15 27.84
N PRO A 181 34.67 30.36 27.41
CA PRO A 181 36.01 30.59 26.89
C PRO A 181 37.06 30.34 27.99
N SER A 182 38.12 29.60 27.65
CA SER A 182 39.34 29.48 28.46
C SER A 182 40.18 30.74 28.34
#